data_AF-A0A1H8CJG0-F1
#
_entry.id   AF-A0A1H8CJG0-F1
#
_cell.length_a   1.000
_cell.length_b   1.000
_cell.length_c   1.000
_cell.angle_alpha   90.00
_cell.angle_beta   90.00
_cell.angle_gamma   90.00
#
_symmetry.space_group_name_H-M   'P 1'
#
loop_
_entity.id
_entity.type
_entity.pdbx_description
1 polymer ?
#
loop_
_entity_poly.entity_id
_entity_poly.type
_entity_poly.pdbx_seq_one_letter_code
_entity_poly.pdbx_strand_id
1 'polypeptide(L)' 'MTDFDSIWRTQDEIRTVVNAVQGECLWNLAYDERRMAIVLELTVSLEEEAISDLCCQFPIPADYDGEGSKGSKFVFYI' A
#
# COMPACT_ATOMS: atom_id res chain seq x y z
N MET A 1 1.28 -14.23 -17.68
CA MET A 1 -0.04 -13.63 -17.98
C MET A 1 -0.37 -12.85 -16.72
N THR A 2 -0.41 -11.52 -16.79
CA THR A 2 -0.58 -10.69 -15.59
C THR A 2 -2.01 -10.87 -15.10
N ASP A 3 -2.18 -11.49 -13.93
CA ASP A 3 -3.49 -11.72 -13.32
C ASP A 3 -4.03 -10.40 -12.76
N PHE A 4 -4.61 -9.59 -13.63
CA PHE A 4 -5.24 -8.32 -13.25
C PHE A 4 -6.37 -8.49 -12.22
N ASP A 5 -7.01 -9.66 -12.18
CA ASP A 5 -7.99 -10.01 -11.13
C ASP A 5 -7.34 -10.06 -9.74
N SER A 6 -6.17 -10.72 -9.64
CA SER A 6 -5.40 -10.79 -8.40
C SER A 6 -4.92 -9.40 -7.99
N ILE A 7 -4.39 -8.61 -8.92
CA ILE A 7 -3.98 -7.22 -8.65
C ILE A 7 -5.13 -6.42 -8.07
N TRP A 8 -6.28 -6.47 -8.73
CA TRP A 8 -7.45 -5.71 -8.32
C TRP A 8 -7.97 -6.14 -6.94
N ARG A 9 -8.02 -7.46 -6.67
CA ARG A 9 -8.37 -7.98 -5.35
C ARG A 9 -7.39 -7.54 -4.27
N THR A 10 -6.09 -7.59 -4.55
CA THR A 10 -5.08 -7.13 -3.62
C THR A 10 -5.20 -5.63 -3.35
N GLN A 11 -5.49 -4.82 -4.37
CA GLN A 11 -5.73 -3.39 -4.20
C GLN A 11 -6.95 -3.12 -3.29
N ASP A 12 -8.04 -3.85 -3.48
CA ASP A 12 -9.25 -3.70 -2.66
C ASP A 12 -8.99 -4.09 -1.19
N GLU A 13 -8.23 -5.17 -0.98
CA GLU A 13 -7.81 -5.62 0.34
C GLU A 13 -6.90 -4.59 1.03
N ILE A 14 -5.88 -4.07 0.33
CA ILE A 14 -5.00 -3.01 0.84
C ILE A 14 -5.83 -1.80 1.27
N ARG A 15 -6.76 -1.35 0.42
CA ARG A 15 -7.61 -0.21 0.72
C ARG A 15 -8.48 -0.45 1.95
N THR A 16 -9.00 -1.65 2.12
CA THR A 16 -9.81 -2.03 3.29
C THR A 16 -8.98 -2.00 4.57
N VAL A 17 -7.78 -2.58 4.56
CA VAL A 17 -6.86 -2.58 5.72
C VAL A 17 -6.42 -1.17 6.07
N VAL A 18 -5.99 -0.37 5.09
CA VAL A 18 -5.60 1.03 5.31
C VAL A 18 -6.73 1.82 5.94
N ASN A 19 -7.96 1.65 5.44
CA ASN A 19 -9.13 2.32 5.99
C ASN A 19 -9.45 1.86 7.42
N ALA A 20 -9.30 0.58 7.72
CA ALA A 20 -9.53 0.06 9.06
C ALA A 20 -8.49 0.52 10.09
N VAL A 21 -7.21 0.61 9.69
CA VAL A 21 -6.09 0.91 10.60
C VAL A 21 -5.89 2.43 10.76
N GLN A 22 -5.87 3.17 9.64
CA GLN A 22 -5.55 4.60 9.62
C GLN A 22 -6.74 5.49 9.25
N GLY A 23 -7.88 4.92 8.84
CA GLY A 23 -9.02 5.68 8.31
C GLY A 23 -8.85 6.06 6.84
N GLU A 24 -9.66 7.02 6.38
CA GLU A 24 -9.63 7.53 4.99
C GLU A 24 -8.39 8.41 4.71
N CYS A 25 -7.21 7.80 4.74
CA CYS A 25 -5.92 8.44 4.48
C CYS A 25 -5.22 7.92 3.21
N LEU A 26 -5.93 7.17 2.36
CA LEU A 26 -5.40 6.68 1.09
C LEU A 26 -5.38 7.81 0.06
N TRP A 27 -4.19 8.14 -0.46
CA TRP A 27 -4.03 9.14 -1.52
C TRP A 27 -4.08 8.50 -2.90
N ASN A 28 -3.23 7.51 -3.13
CA ASN A 28 -3.10 6.86 -4.43
C ASN A 28 -2.79 5.38 -4.24
N LEU A 29 -3.38 4.53 -5.08
CA LEU A 29 -3.12 3.10 -5.09
C LEU A 29 -3.08 2.64 -6.55
N ALA A 30 -1.89 2.28 -7.03
CA ALA A 30 -1.67 1.95 -8.42
C ALA A 30 -0.73 0.76 -8.54
N TYR A 31 -0.94 -0.08 -9.55
CA TYR A 31 0.01 -1.13 -9.88
C TYR A 31 1.09 -0.59 -10.81
N ASP A 32 2.35 -0.79 -10.44
CA ASP A 32 3.51 -0.48 -11.25
C ASP A 32 3.94 -1.74 -12.01
N GLU A 33 3.58 -1.80 -13.29
CA GLU A 33 3.90 -2.93 -14.17
C GLU A 33 5.41 -3.13 -14.36
N ARG A 34 6.23 -2.08 -14.20
CA ARG A 34 7.70 -2.18 -14.35
C ARG A 34 8.33 -2.81 -13.13
N ARG A 35 7.83 -2.47 -11.95
CA ARG A 35 8.27 -3.05 -10.67
C ARG A 35 7.56 -4.37 -10.35
N MET A 36 6.50 -4.70 -11.08
CA MET A 36 5.58 -5.80 -10.78
C MET A 36 5.06 -5.72 -9.34
N ALA A 37 4.74 -4.50 -8.89
CA ALA A 37 4.38 -4.24 -7.50
C ALA A 37 3.26 -3.21 -7.41
N ILE A 38 2.42 -3.32 -6.38
CA ILE A 38 1.40 -2.31 -6.09
C ILE A 38 2.05 -1.22 -5.24
N VAL A 39 1.87 0.03 -5.63
CA VAL A 39 2.35 1.20 -4.91
C VAL A 39 1.17 1.90 -4.28
N LEU A 40 1.23 2.07 -2.96
CA LEU A 40 0.30 2.84 -2.16
C LEU A 40 0.97 4.12 -1.71
N GLU A 41 0.26 5.23 -1.80
CA GLU A 41 0.64 6.50 -1.19
C GLU A 41 -0.50 6.94 -0.26
N LEU A 42 -0.13 7.39 0.93
CA LEU A 42 -1.04 7.96 1.90
C LEU A 42 -1.05 9.49 1.82
N THR A 43 -2.14 10.09 2.31
CA THR A 43 -2.25 11.55 2.49
C THR A 43 -1.54 12.06 3.74
N VAL A 44 -0.99 11.15 4.55
CA VAL A 44 -0.34 11.43 5.83
C VAL A 44 1.03 10.76 5.89
N SER A 45 1.96 11.42 6.58
CA SER A 45 3.26 10.85 6.94
C SER A 45 3.08 9.99 8.19
N LEU A 46 3.45 8.71 8.10
CA LEU A 46 3.45 7.77 9.21
C LEU A 46 4.84 7.71 9.85
N GLU A 47 4.86 7.56 11.17
CA GLU A 47 6.09 7.29 11.93
C GLU A 47 6.49 5.81 11.79
N GLU A 48 7.76 5.49 12.06
CA GLU A 48 8.32 4.14 11.87
C GLU A 48 7.50 3.03 12.56
N GLU A 49 6.95 3.30 13.75
CA GLU A 49 6.09 2.35 14.46
C GLU A 49 4.78 2.08 13.72
N ALA A 50 4.12 3.13 13.23
CA ALA A 50 2.87 3.01 12.46
C ALA A 50 3.10 2.39 11.07
N ILE A 51 4.25 2.66 10.45
CA ILE A 51 4.69 2.00 9.21
C ILE A 51 4.82 0.50 9.45
N SER A 52 5.53 0.10 10.51
CA SER A 52 5.73 -1.31 10.83
C SER A 52 4.43 -2.01 11.21
N ASP A 53 3.54 -1.35 11.97
CA ASP A 53 2.24 -1.92 12.34
C ASP A 53 1.39 -2.15 11.10
N LEU A 54 1.27 -1.15 10.23
CA LEU A 54 0.51 -1.23 8.99
C LEU A 54 1.07 -2.33 8.07
N CYS A 55 2.39 -2.40 7.88
CA CYS A 55 3.02 -3.47 7.11
C CYS A 55 2.69 -4.87 7.64
N CYS A 56 2.59 -5.05 8.96
CA CYS A 56 2.21 -6.32 9.58
C CYS A 56 0.73 -6.70 9.41
N GLN A 57 -0.16 -5.75 9.11
CA GLN A 57 -1.58 -6.02 8.87
C GLN A 57 -1.86 -6.60 7.49
N PHE A 58 -0.95 -6.42 6.52
CA PHE A 58 -1.15 -6.92 5.18
C PHE A 58 -0.76 -8.40 5.07
N PRO A 59 -1.51 -9.21 4.33
CA PRO A 59 -1.19 -10.62 4.11
C PRO A 59 -0.06 -10.83 3.07
N ILE A 60 0.39 -9.76 2.43
CA ILE A 60 1.42 -9.76 1.39
C ILE A 60 2.66 -8.97 1.86
N PRO A 61 3.85 -9.27 1.32
CA PRO A 61 5.05 -8.52 1.66
C PRO A 61 4.92 -7.06 1.24
N ALA A 62 4.87 -6.20 2.26
CA ALA A 62 4.83 -4.75 2.15
C ALA A 62 6.16 -4.15 2.63
N ASP A 63 6.68 -3.20 1.88
CA ASP A 63 7.90 -2.47 2.23
C ASP A 63 7.64 -0.96 2.15
N TYR A 64 8.40 -0.18 2.91
CA TYR A 64 8.26 1.26 2.96
C TYR A 64 9.15 1.91 1.88
N ASP A 65 8.54 2.47 0.84
CA ASP A 65 9.23 3.11 -0.30
C ASP A 65 9.68 4.55 0.01
N GLY A 66 9.38 5.06 1.21
CA GLY A 66 9.73 6.41 1.66
C GLY A 66 8.55 7.38 1.69
N GLU A 67 8.82 8.69 1.62
CA GLU A 67 7.77 9.71 1.53
C GLU A 67 7.51 10.09 0.07
N GLY A 68 6.24 10.10 -0.31
CA GLY A 68 5.72 10.44 -1.62
C GLY A 68 5.39 11.92 -1.80
N SER A 69 4.43 12.20 -2.68
CA SER A 69 4.00 13.58 -2.93
C SER A 69 3.13 14.14 -1.81
N LYS A 70 2.38 13.28 -1.12
CA LYS A 70 1.46 13.67 -0.04
C LYS A 70 1.79 13.11 1.34
N GLY A 71 2.50 12.01 1.40
CA GLY A 71 2.75 11.31 2.65
C GLY A 71 3.47 10.00 2.42
N SER A 72 3.37 9.08 3.36
CA SER A 72 4.10 7.81 3.33
C SER A 72 3.72 6.93 2.14
N LYS A 73 4.72 6.33 1.51
CA LYS A 73 4.58 5.39 0.40
C LYS A 73 4.99 3.99 0.80
N PHE A 74 4.22 3.04 0.28
CA PHE A 74 4.44 1.62 0.48
C PHE A 74 4.45 0.91 -0.87
N VAL A 75 5.24 -0.15 -0.94
CA VAL A 75 5.33 -1.03 -2.09
C VAL A 75 4.97 -2.44 -1.67
N PHE A 76 4.11 -3.08 -2.44
CA PHE A 76 3.60 -4.42 -2.20
C PHE A 76 4.01 -5.31 -3.36
N TYR A 77 4.81 -6.33 -3.06
CA TYR A 77 5.33 -7.24 -4.07
C TYR A 77 4.33 -8.38 -4.31
N ILE A 78 3.95 -8.61 -5.56
CA ILE A 78 2.99 -9.64 -6.00
C ILE A 78 3.56 -10.53 -7.10
#